data_AF-A0A800J5D3-F1
#
_entry.id   AF-A0A800J5D3-F1
#
_cell.length_a   1.000
_cell.length_b   1.000
_cell.length_c   1.000
_cell.angle_alpha   90.00
_cell.angle_beta   90.00
_cell.angle_gamma   90.00
#
_symmetry.space_group_name_H-M   'P 1'
#
loop_
_entity.id
_entity.type
_entity.pdbx_description
1 polymer ?
#
loop_
_entity_poly.entity_id
_entity_poly.type
_entity_poly.pdbx_seq_one_letter_code
_entity_poly.pdbx_strand_id
1 'polypeptide(L)'
;MMTVPPSIRLFLAFVLLALSASGAVAQEAIADSLAIDPVAADASAQADEAVPAEAPAEEGGNAGFLSILPALIAIGAALAFRQVVVALFLGVFVGAWLAAPDLSSGFAAALFTSVDTYILGALADSDHAAIIIFTLLIGGMVGIVQKNGGTRAIVNTVTRWARSAGRGQLATALLGTAVFFDDYANTLIVGGTMRPITDTLRISREKLAYIVDSTAAPVASLAFVTTWIGYEVGLIGTAV
;
A
#
# COMPACT_ATOMS: atom_id res chain seq x y z
N MET A 1 17.79 -24.56 -26.43
CA MET A 1 16.70 -24.32 -25.46
C MET A 1 17.30 -23.85 -24.16
N MET A 2 17.22 -22.55 -23.85
CA MET A 2 17.70 -21.99 -22.57
C MET A 2 16.66 -22.30 -21.48
N THR A 3 17.04 -23.10 -20.48
CA THR A 3 16.20 -23.41 -19.34
C THR A 3 16.21 -22.22 -18.37
N VAL A 4 15.03 -21.65 -18.11
CA VAL A 4 14.87 -20.57 -17.12
C VAL A 4 15.24 -21.12 -15.73
N PRO A 5 16.09 -20.44 -14.94
CA PRO A 5 16.48 -20.85 -13.60
C PRO A 5 15.26 -21.11 -12.70
N PRO A 6 15.30 -22.12 -11.81
CA PRO A 6 14.16 -22.50 -10.96
C PRO A 6 13.70 -21.35 -10.04
N SER A 7 14.60 -20.45 -9.63
CA SER A 7 14.27 -19.25 -8.86
C SER A 7 13.44 -18.22 -9.63
N ILE A 8 13.69 -18.07 -10.94
CA ILE A 8 12.91 -17.18 -11.82
C ILE A 8 11.55 -17.80 -12.14
N ARG A 9 11.47 -19.13 -12.28
CA ARG A 9 10.20 -19.84 -12.43
C ARG A 9 9.30 -19.70 -11.21
N LEU A 10 9.86 -19.79 -10.01
CA LEU A 10 9.10 -19.63 -8.77
C LEU A 10 8.62 -18.19 -8.58
N PHE A 11 9.47 -17.20 -8.92
CA PHE A 11 9.08 -15.79 -8.92
C PHE A 11 7.98 -15.49 -9.94
N LEU A 12 8.12 -15.97 -11.17
CA LEU A 12 7.08 -15.81 -12.21
C LEU A 12 5.79 -16.55 -11.85
N ALA A 13 5.87 -17.74 -11.25
CA ALA A 13 4.70 -18.47 -10.77
C ALA A 13 4.01 -17.72 -9.63
N PHE A 14 4.76 -17.10 -8.71
CA PHE A 14 4.20 -16.28 -7.64
C PHE A 14 3.58 -14.98 -8.16
N VAL A 15 4.24 -14.30 -9.10
CA VAL A 15 3.69 -13.10 -9.77
C VAL A 15 2.42 -13.45 -10.53
N LEU A 16 2.39 -14.57 -11.25
CA LEU A 16 1.18 -15.07 -11.92
C LEU A 16 0.09 -15.47 -10.91
N LEU A 17 0.45 -16.04 -9.76
CA LEU A 17 -0.51 -16.40 -8.71
C LEU A 17 -1.09 -15.16 -8.02
N ALA A 18 -0.27 -14.15 -7.74
CA ALA A 18 -0.69 -12.87 -7.19
C ALA A 18 -1.55 -12.06 -8.18
N LEU A 19 -1.17 -12.05 -9.47
CA LEU A 19 -1.98 -11.51 -10.56
C LEU A 19 -3.28 -12.30 -10.75
N SER A 20 -3.29 -13.61 -10.53
CA SER A 20 -4.51 -14.41 -10.60
C SER A 20 -5.42 -14.24 -9.39
N ALA A 21 -4.88 -13.96 -8.21
CA ALA A 21 -5.67 -13.67 -7.01
C ALA A 21 -6.29 -12.28 -7.09
N SER A 22 -5.53 -11.28 -7.54
CA SER A 22 -6.03 -9.93 -7.81
C SER A 22 -6.96 -9.91 -9.04
N GLY A 23 -6.64 -10.70 -10.06
CA GLY A 23 -7.44 -10.87 -11.26
C GLY A 23 -8.73 -11.65 -11.05
N ALA A 24 -8.79 -12.63 -10.14
CA ALA A 24 -10.02 -13.35 -9.81
C ALA A 24 -11.04 -12.43 -9.14
N VAL A 25 -10.60 -11.56 -8.22
CA VAL A 25 -11.45 -10.55 -7.59
C VAL A 25 -11.93 -9.52 -8.62
N ALA A 26 -11.04 -9.07 -9.51
CA ALA A 26 -11.43 -8.15 -10.59
C ALA A 26 -12.30 -8.82 -11.68
N GLN A 27 -12.12 -10.12 -11.94
CA GLN A 27 -12.81 -10.85 -13.01
C GLN A 27 -14.16 -11.41 -12.56
N GLU A 28 -14.35 -11.73 -11.28
CA GLU A 28 -15.69 -11.94 -10.69
C GLU A 28 -16.53 -10.67 -10.78
N ALA A 29 -15.96 -9.52 -10.39
CA ALA A 29 -16.65 -8.22 -10.51
C ALA A 29 -17.03 -7.85 -11.96
N ILE A 30 -16.19 -8.22 -12.93
CA ILE A 30 -16.47 -7.98 -14.36
C ILE A 30 -17.43 -9.04 -14.94
N ALA A 31 -17.35 -10.31 -14.53
CA ALA A 31 -18.21 -11.38 -15.03
C ALA A 31 -19.67 -11.23 -14.55
N ASP A 32 -19.89 -10.78 -13.31
CA ASP A 32 -21.23 -10.48 -12.79
C ASP A 32 -21.88 -9.30 -13.52
N SER A 33 -21.09 -8.30 -13.93
CA SER A 33 -21.59 -7.15 -14.70
C SER A 33 -22.06 -7.49 -16.13
N LEU A 34 -21.63 -8.62 -16.69
CA LEU A 34 -21.91 -9.04 -18.07
C LEU A 34 -23.03 -10.10 -18.18
N ALA A 35 -23.52 -10.65 -17.05
CA ALA A 35 -24.48 -11.75 -17.01
C ALA A 35 -25.93 -11.33 -16.69
N ILE A 36 -26.33 -10.08 -16.97
CA ILE A 36 -27.68 -9.58 -16.64
C ILE A 36 -28.69 -9.92 -17.75
N ASP A 37 -29.53 -10.93 -17.49
CA ASP A 37 -30.79 -11.19 -18.23
C ASP A 37 -31.81 -10.07 -17.95
N PRO A 38 -32.48 -9.48 -18.96
CA PRO A 38 -33.19 -8.20 -18.82
C PRO A 38 -34.59 -8.30 -18.17
N VAL A 39 -34.93 -9.39 -17.46
CA VAL A 39 -36.32 -9.65 -17.00
C VAL A 39 -36.44 -9.99 -15.50
N ALA A 40 -35.35 -10.08 -14.74
CA ALA A 40 -35.39 -10.30 -13.28
C ALA A 40 -35.13 -9.03 -12.45
N ALA A 41 -35.38 -7.85 -13.04
CA ALA A 41 -35.01 -6.53 -12.52
C ALA A 41 -35.80 -6.05 -11.28
N ASP A 42 -36.51 -6.91 -10.55
CA ASP A 42 -37.42 -6.46 -9.48
C ASP A 42 -37.38 -7.26 -8.17
N ALA A 43 -36.46 -8.21 -7.96
CA ALA A 43 -36.53 -9.04 -6.75
C ALA A 43 -35.22 -9.51 -6.08
N SER A 44 -34.03 -9.16 -6.58
CA SER A 44 -32.76 -9.53 -5.92
C SER A 44 -31.76 -8.39 -5.76
N ALA A 45 -32.17 -7.14 -6.02
CA ALA A 45 -31.32 -5.95 -5.92
C ALA A 45 -30.99 -5.50 -4.46
N GLN A 46 -31.09 -6.39 -3.48
CA GLN A 46 -30.79 -6.12 -2.08
C GLN A 46 -30.18 -7.37 -1.42
N ALA A 47 -28.93 -7.68 -1.78
CA ALA A 47 -28.02 -8.39 -0.89
C ALA A 47 -26.58 -8.18 -1.36
N ASP A 48 -25.76 -7.62 -0.47
CA ASP A 48 -24.30 -7.71 -0.45
C ASP A 48 -23.43 -6.73 -1.27
N GLU A 49 -23.93 -5.52 -1.48
CA GLU A 49 -23.06 -4.32 -1.54
C GLU A 49 -23.47 -3.36 -0.42
N ALA A 50 -23.28 -3.80 0.82
CA ALA A 50 -23.23 -2.86 1.93
C ALA A 50 -21.77 -2.39 2.03
N VAL A 51 -21.44 -1.33 1.29
CA VAL A 51 -20.52 -0.33 1.81
C VAL A 51 -21.00 -0.05 3.23
N PRO A 52 -20.21 -0.34 4.29
CA PRO A 52 -20.65 -0.04 5.64
C PRO A 52 -21.00 1.44 5.62
N ALA A 53 -22.28 1.74 5.84
CA ALA A 53 -22.77 3.11 5.85
C ALA A 53 -21.82 3.90 6.77
N GLU A 54 -21.03 4.78 6.17
CA GLU A 54 -20.32 5.79 6.93
C GLU A 54 -21.42 6.45 7.76
N ALA A 55 -21.33 6.28 9.09
CA ALA A 55 -22.35 6.79 9.99
C ALA A 55 -22.61 8.25 9.61
N PRO A 56 -23.88 8.67 9.47
CA PRO A 56 -24.21 9.98 8.92
C PRO A 56 -23.35 11.01 9.66
N ALA A 57 -22.56 11.76 8.89
CA ALA A 57 -21.78 12.86 9.42
C ALA A 57 -22.75 13.82 10.10
N GLU A 58 -22.92 13.66 11.42
CA GLU A 58 -23.62 14.63 12.25
C GLU A 58 -22.94 15.97 11.99
N GLU A 59 -23.68 16.91 11.39
CA GLU A 59 -23.22 18.26 11.04
C GLU A 59 -22.80 19.03 12.32
N GLY A 60 -21.61 18.74 12.82
CA GLY A 60 -20.90 19.57 13.78
C GLY A 60 -20.26 20.73 13.03
N GLY A 61 -20.98 21.84 12.88
CA GLY A 61 -20.64 23.03 12.09
C GLY A 61 -19.35 23.80 12.43
N ASN A 62 -18.32 23.17 12.99
CA ASN A 62 -16.99 23.75 13.26
C ASN A 62 -15.82 22.85 12.77
N ALA A 63 -16.06 21.82 11.96
CA ALA A 63 -15.05 20.84 11.53
C ALA A 63 -14.17 21.27 10.34
N GLY A 64 -14.36 22.46 9.77
CA GLY A 64 -13.69 22.86 8.52
C GLY A 64 -12.15 22.91 8.64
N PHE A 65 -11.62 23.75 9.53
CA PHE A 65 -10.17 23.89 9.70
C PHE A 65 -9.58 22.87 10.69
N LEU A 66 -10.38 22.41 11.66
CA LEU A 66 -9.93 21.48 12.70
C LEU A 66 -9.70 20.06 12.18
N SER A 67 -10.37 19.64 11.09
CA SER A 67 -10.18 18.33 10.46
C SER A 67 -8.78 18.09 9.88
N ILE A 68 -8.03 19.17 9.62
CA ILE A 68 -6.64 19.10 9.14
C ILE A 68 -5.67 18.79 10.29
N LEU A 69 -6.06 19.07 11.53
CA LEU A 69 -5.20 18.96 12.70
C LEU A 69 -4.66 17.53 12.95
N PRO A 70 -5.46 16.45 12.87
CA PRO A 70 -4.97 15.07 12.99
C PRO A 70 -3.83 14.76 12.02
N ALA A 71 -3.98 15.14 10.75
CA ALA A 71 -2.97 14.91 9.71
C ALA A 71 -1.69 15.72 9.98
N LEU A 72 -1.81 16.99 10.37
CA LEU A 72 -0.66 17.83 10.71
C LEU A 72 0.09 17.31 11.94
N ILE A 73 -0.63 16.86 12.98
CA ILE A 73 0.00 16.29 14.16
C ILE A 73 0.68 14.97 13.81
N ALA A 74 0.07 14.10 13.00
CA ALA A 74 0.70 12.87 12.54
C ALA A 74 2.00 13.17 11.78
N ILE A 75 1.98 14.07 10.80
CA ILE A 75 3.18 14.44 10.02
C ILE A 75 4.23 15.07 10.92
N GLY A 76 3.85 16.04 11.76
CA GLY A 76 4.77 16.71 12.69
C GLY A 76 5.42 15.74 13.67
N ALA A 77 4.64 14.83 14.26
CA ALA A 77 5.12 13.78 15.15
C ALA A 77 6.02 12.78 14.43
N ALA A 78 5.71 12.41 13.18
CA ALA A 78 6.55 11.51 12.39
C ALA A 78 7.94 12.11 12.13
N LEU A 79 8.00 13.41 11.83
CA LEU A 79 9.26 14.13 11.61
C LEU A 79 10.05 14.36 12.92
N ALA A 80 9.35 14.67 14.01
CA ALA A 80 9.98 14.95 15.31
C ALA A 80 10.49 13.68 16.01
N PHE A 81 9.64 12.65 16.14
CA PHE A 81 9.96 11.42 16.86
C PHE A 81 10.66 10.39 15.98
N ARG A 82 10.59 10.51 14.64
CA ARG A 82 11.07 9.50 13.67
C ARG A 82 10.48 8.11 13.94
N GLN A 83 9.24 8.07 14.47
CA GLN A 83 8.51 6.86 14.82
C GLN A 83 7.11 6.91 14.21
N VAL A 84 6.93 6.21 13.08
CA VAL A 84 5.69 6.24 12.30
C VAL A 84 4.50 5.73 13.11
N VAL A 85 4.67 4.63 13.86
CA VAL A 85 3.56 4.04 14.65
C VAL A 85 3.04 5.02 15.71
N VAL A 86 3.94 5.68 16.43
CA VAL A 86 3.57 6.68 17.45
C VAL A 86 2.91 7.89 16.80
N ALA A 87 3.43 8.33 15.66
CA ALA A 87 2.88 9.45 14.91
C ALA A 87 1.45 9.19 14.40
N LEU A 88 1.21 8.02 13.82
CA LEU A 88 -0.12 7.60 13.37
C LEU A 88 -1.09 7.48 14.54
N PHE A 89 -0.65 6.89 15.66
CA PHE A 89 -1.46 6.81 16.87
C PHE A 89 -1.87 8.19 17.39
N LEU A 90 -0.94 9.15 17.44
CA LEU A 90 -1.27 10.53 17.84
C LEU A 90 -2.25 11.19 16.87
N GLY A 91 -2.13 10.93 15.57
CA GLY A 91 -3.10 11.39 14.57
C GLY A 91 -4.50 10.84 14.84
N VAL A 92 -4.63 9.52 14.99
CA VAL A 92 -5.91 8.86 15.31
C VAL A 92 -6.46 9.37 16.64
N PHE A 93 -5.61 9.55 17.65
CA PHE A 93 -6.01 10.08 18.95
C PHE A 93 -6.58 11.49 18.88
N VAL A 94 -5.92 12.39 18.17
CA VAL A 94 -6.42 13.75 17.96
C VAL A 94 -7.70 13.72 17.13
N GLY A 95 -7.78 12.88 16.10
CA GLY A 95 -9.01 12.68 15.33
C GLY A 95 -10.18 12.22 16.18
N ALA A 96 -9.96 11.20 17.02
CA ALA A 96 -10.95 10.68 17.96
C ALA A 96 -11.37 11.73 19.01
N TRP A 97 -10.43 12.56 19.47
CA TRP A 97 -10.73 13.64 20.41
C TRP A 97 -11.55 14.76 19.79
N LEU A 98 -11.27 15.11 18.53
CA LEU A 98 -12.06 16.11 17.79
C LEU A 98 -13.43 15.59 17.37
N ALA A 99 -13.57 14.28 17.19
CA ALA A 99 -14.84 13.62 16.92
C ALA A 99 -15.70 13.41 18.19
N ALA A 100 -15.16 13.68 19.38
CA ALA A 100 -15.90 13.53 20.62
C ALA A 100 -17.01 14.61 20.74
N PRO A 101 -18.22 14.26 21.25
CA PRO A 101 -19.32 15.22 21.42
C PRO A 101 -18.95 16.42 22.30
N ASP A 102 -18.12 16.20 23.31
CA ASP A 102 -17.64 17.22 24.25
C ASP A 102 -16.10 17.26 24.29
N LEU A 103 -15.50 18.34 23.76
CA LEU A 103 -14.03 18.51 23.71
C LEU A 103 -13.38 18.59 25.11
N SER A 104 -14.06 19.17 26.09
CA SER A 104 -13.49 19.51 27.41
C SER A 104 -13.35 18.31 28.35
N SER A 105 -14.25 17.33 28.24
CA SER A 105 -14.26 16.10 29.04
C SER A 105 -13.80 14.86 28.24
N GLY A 106 -13.82 14.95 26.90
CA GLY A 106 -13.57 13.84 26.00
C GLY A 106 -12.12 13.41 25.84
N PHE A 107 -11.13 14.12 26.38
CA PHE A 107 -9.71 13.78 26.16
C PHE A 107 -9.32 12.37 26.65
N ALA A 108 -9.74 12.01 27.87
CA ALA A 108 -9.47 10.68 28.42
C ALA A 108 -10.28 9.59 27.71
N ALA A 109 -11.53 9.88 27.35
CA ALA A 109 -12.38 8.96 26.60
C ALA A 109 -11.83 8.69 25.19
N ALA A 110 -11.33 9.73 24.51
CA ALA A 110 -10.76 9.66 23.18
C ALA A 110 -9.59 8.67 23.10
N LEU A 111 -8.82 8.50 24.18
CA LEU A 111 -7.73 7.51 24.23
C LEU A 111 -8.28 6.09 24.09
N PHE A 112 -9.37 5.79 24.79
CA PHE A 112 -10.04 4.49 24.70
C PHE A 112 -10.76 4.33 23.37
N THR A 113 -11.51 5.34 22.92
CA THR A 113 -12.20 5.34 21.61
C THR A 113 -11.22 5.14 20.44
N SER A 114 -10.02 5.71 20.52
CA SER A 114 -8.96 5.51 19.51
C SER A 114 -8.62 4.04 19.33
N VAL A 115 -8.53 3.30 20.43
CA VAL A 115 -8.14 1.88 20.41
C VAL A 115 -9.35 0.99 20.14
N ASP A 116 -10.42 1.14 20.92
CA ASP A 116 -11.59 0.26 20.93
C ASP A 116 -12.50 0.43 19.72
N THR A 117 -12.62 1.65 19.19
CA THR A 117 -13.49 1.93 18.04
C THR A 117 -12.67 2.02 16.77
N TYR A 118 -11.75 2.98 16.69
CA TYR A 118 -11.08 3.29 15.42
C TYR A 118 -10.03 2.25 15.03
N ILE A 119 -9.07 1.94 15.90
CA ILE A 119 -8.01 0.96 15.60
C ILE A 119 -8.59 -0.45 15.49
N LEU A 120 -9.44 -0.87 16.44
CA LEU A 120 -10.05 -2.19 16.41
C LEU A 120 -10.97 -2.35 15.19
N GLY A 121 -11.79 -1.35 14.88
CA GLY A 121 -12.64 -1.34 13.69
C GLY A 121 -11.82 -1.47 12.41
N ALA A 122 -10.74 -0.68 12.28
CA ALA A 122 -9.85 -0.76 11.12
C ALA A 122 -9.13 -2.12 11.00
N LEU A 123 -8.80 -2.77 12.12
CA LEU A 123 -8.18 -4.10 12.12
C LEU A 123 -9.18 -5.24 11.84
N ALA A 124 -10.45 -5.06 12.20
CA ALA A 124 -11.51 -6.04 11.99
C ALA A 124 -12.07 -5.99 10.55
N ASP A 125 -11.83 -4.90 9.85
CA ASP A 125 -12.16 -4.75 8.43
C ASP A 125 -11.38 -5.76 7.57
N SER A 126 -12.10 -6.52 6.75
CA SER A 126 -11.52 -7.61 5.96
C SER A 126 -10.53 -7.12 4.90
N ASP A 127 -10.77 -5.95 4.32
CA ASP A 127 -9.96 -5.40 3.24
C ASP A 127 -8.64 -4.83 3.80
N HIS A 128 -8.72 -4.09 4.91
CA HIS A 128 -7.55 -3.66 5.65
C HIS A 128 -6.73 -4.86 6.17
N ALA A 129 -7.38 -5.88 6.71
CA ALA A 129 -6.71 -7.10 7.15
C ALA A 129 -6.03 -7.84 5.99
N ALA A 130 -6.67 -7.90 4.81
CA ALA A 130 -6.09 -8.48 3.61
C ALA A 130 -4.81 -7.75 3.19
N ILE A 131 -4.80 -6.41 3.20
CA ILE A 131 -3.60 -5.59 2.90
C ILE A 131 -2.47 -5.89 3.88
N ILE A 132 -2.77 -5.99 5.18
CA ILE A 132 -1.77 -6.31 6.22
C ILE A 132 -1.15 -7.69 5.96
N ILE A 133 -1.99 -8.71 5.75
CA ILE A 133 -1.54 -10.09 5.49
C ILE A 133 -0.71 -10.13 4.21
N PHE A 134 -1.19 -9.52 3.13
CA PHE A 134 -0.51 -9.47 1.84
C PHE A 134 0.87 -8.82 1.94
N THR A 135 0.94 -7.65 2.58
CA THR A 135 2.20 -6.91 2.79
C THR A 135 3.19 -7.72 3.63
N LEU A 136 2.69 -8.41 4.66
CA LEU A 136 3.50 -9.28 5.51
C LEU A 136 4.05 -10.49 4.74
N LEU A 137 3.23 -11.10 3.87
CA LEU A 137 3.64 -12.21 3.01
C LEU A 137 4.70 -11.79 2.01
N ILE A 138 4.56 -10.62 1.38
CA ILE A 138 5.58 -10.05 0.50
C ILE A 138 6.86 -9.81 1.28
N GLY A 139 6.80 -9.14 2.43
CA GLY A 139 7.96 -8.92 3.29
C GLY A 139 8.67 -10.22 3.68
N GLY A 140 7.90 -11.25 4.04
CA GLY A 140 8.41 -12.58 4.35
C GLY A 140 9.09 -13.25 3.16
N MET A 141 8.46 -13.24 1.99
CA MET A 141 9.02 -13.78 0.75
C MET A 141 10.32 -13.07 0.37
N VAL A 142 10.31 -11.74 0.40
CA VAL A 142 11.48 -10.90 0.08
C VAL A 142 12.62 -11.19 1.06
N GLY A 143 12.31 -11.40 2.35
CA GLY A 143 13.26 -11.88 3.34
C GLY A 143 13.87 -13.25 3.00
N ILE A 144 13.04 -14.21 2.58
CA ILE A 144 13.50 -15.55 2.14
C ILE A 144 14.41 -15.44 0.92
N VAL A 145 14.03 -14.67 -0.11
CA VAL A 145 14.82 -14.48 -1.33
C VAL A 145 16.17 -13.82 -1.02
N GLN A 146 16.17 -12.82 -0.13
CA GLN A 146 17.40 -12.18 0.33
C GLN A 146 18.33 -13.19 1.04
N LYS A 147 17.78 -14.01 1.94
CA LYS A 147 18.55 -15.01 2.70
C LYS A 147 19.12 -16.12 1.81
N ASN A 148 18.39 -16.54 0.77
CA ASN A 148 18.85 -17.53 -0.22
C ASN A 148 19.90 -16.97 -1.20
N GLY A 149 20.24 -15.69 -1.12
CA GLY A 149 21.25 -15.07 -1.98
C GLY A 149 20.74 -14.60 -3.34
N GLY A 150 19.42 -14.57 -3.57
CA GLY A 150 18.83 -14.01 -4.79
C GLY A 150 19.24 -12.56 -5.01
N THR A 151 19.25 -11.78 -3.93
CA THR A 151 19.72 -10.39 -3.92
C THR A 151 21.19 -10.27 -4.29
N ARG A 152 22.07 -11.19 -3.87
CA ARG A 152 23.48 -11.20 -4.31
C ARG A 152 23.62 -11.43 -5.80
N ALA A 153 22.76 -12.25 -6.41
CA ALA A 153 22.78 -12.48 -7.85
C ALA A 153 22.37 -11.22 -8.64
N ILE A 154 21.33 -10.52 -8.17
CA ILE A 154 20.90 -9.24 -8.76
C ILE A 154 22.02 -8.20 -8.61
N VAL A 155 22.56 -8.05 -7.40
CA VAL A 155 23.69 -7.15 -7.12
C VAL A 155 24.87 -7.43 -8.04
N ASN A 156 25.33 -8.69 -8.14
CA ASN A 156 26.45 -9.05 -9.00
C ASN A 156 26.23 -8.75 -10.49
N THR A 157 24.98 -8.81 -10.95
CA THR A 157 24.61 -8.46 -12.33
C THR A 157 24.62 -6.95 -12.51
N VAL A 158 23.98 -6.23 -11.60
CA VAL A 158 23.82 -4.78 -11.64
C VAL A 158 25.17 -4.08 -11.45
N THR A 159 26.02 -4.52 -10.52
CA THR A 159 27.34 -3.91 -10.25
C THR A 159 28.27 -3.94 -11.47
N ARG A 160 28.11 -4.89 -12.41
CA ARG A 160 28.88 -4.88 -13.67
C ARG A 160 28.64 -3.61 -14.49
N TRP A 161 27.40 -3.10 -14.43
CA TRP A 161 26.94 -1.93 -15.17
C TRP A 161 26.91 -0.66 -14.32
N ALA A 162 26.49 -0.74 -13.05
CA ALA A 162 26.41 0.36 -12.11
C ALA A 162 27.78 0.68 -11.48
N ARG A 163 28.72 1.17 -12.29
CA ARG A 163 30.09 1.51 -11.85
C ARG A 163 30.25 2.96 -11.39
N SER A 164 29.21 3.77 -11.49
CA SER A 164 29.21 5.18 -11.08
C SER A 164 27.92 5.52 -10.36
N ALA A 165 27.95 6.57 -9.53
CA ALA A 165 26.78 7.00 -8.76
C ALA A 165 25.55 7.30 -9.65
N GLY A 166 25.74 7.90 -10.83
CA GLY A 166 24.64 8.15 -11.77
C GLY A 166 24.04 6.85 -12.34
N ARG A 167 24.89 5.87 -12.69
CA ARG A 167 24.43 4.57 -13.19
C ARG A 167 23.79 3.73 -12.10
N GLY A 168 24.25 3.86 -10.86
CA GLY A 168 23.60 3.26 -9.69
C GLY A 168 22.19 3.79 -9.48
N GLN A 169 22.02 5.11 -9.51
CA GLN A 169 20.70 5.75 -9.41
C GLN A 169 19.76 5.34 -10.56
N LEU A 170 20.28 5.31 -11.79
CA LEU A 170 19.49 4.86 -12.95
C LEU A 170 19.11 3.38 -12.84
N ALA A 171 20.03 2.52 -12.38
CA ALA A 171 19.69 1.11 -12.14
C ALA A 171 18.61 0.98 -11.06
N THR A 172 18.67 1.78 -9.99
CA THR A 172 17.63 1.79 -8.95
C THR A 172 16.29 2.20 -9.53
N ALA A 173 16.26 3.28 -10.31
CA ALA A 173 15.03 3.77 -10.92
C ALA A 173 14.43 2.77 -11.92
N LEU A 174 15.26 2.11 -12.73
CA LEU A 174 14.82 1.06 -13.66
C LEU A 174 14.30 -0.16 -12.92
N LEU A 175 14.96 -0.58 -11.84
CA LEU A 175 14.51 -1.70 -11.03
C LEU A 175 13.18 -1.38 -10.34
N GLY A 176 13.02 -0.16 -9.81
CA GLY A 176 11.75 0.33 -9.27
C GLY A 176 10.64 0.35 -10.31
N THR A 177 10.89 0.95 -11.46
CA THR A 177 9.91 0.99 -12.56
C THR A 177 9.53 -0.41 -13.06
N ALA A 178 10.45 -1.38 -13.01
CA ALA A 178 10.17 -2.76 -13.39
C ALA A 178 9.25 -3.49 -12.39
N VAL A 179 9.24 -3.08 -11.12
CA VAL A 179 8.34 -3.60 -10.06
C VAL A 179 7.13 -2.66 -9.95
N PHE A 180 6.42 -2.46 -11.06
CA PHE A 180 5.29 -1.51 -11.15
C PHE A 180 3.97 -2.05 -10.60
N PHE A 181 3.87 -3.35 -10.35
CA PHE A 181 2.59 -4.00 -10.02
C PHE A 181 2.08 -3.66 -8.62
N ASP A 182 2.96 -3.28 -7.69
CA ASP A 182 2.63 -2.96 -6.29
C ASP A 182 3.74 -2.10 -5.65
N ASP A 183 3.37 -1.04 -4.93
CA ASP A 183 4.30 -0.07 -4.34
C ASP A 183 4.92 -0.55 -3.01
N TYR A 184 4.23 -1.39 -2.24
CA TYR A 184 4.79 -2.04 -1.05
C TYR A 184 5.90 -3.05 -1.43
N ALA A 185 5.62 -3.90 -2.41
CA ALA A 185 6.58 -4.86 -2.96
C ALA A 185 7.80 -4.15 -3.56
N ASN A 186 7.57 -3.10 -4.34
CA ASN A 186 8.61 -2.28 -4.92
C ASN A 186 9.58 -1.76 -3.84
N THR A 187 9.03 -1.11 -2.82
CA THR A 187 9.84 -0.50 -1.75
C THR A 187 10.69 -1.53 -1.01
N LEU A 188 10.10 -2.69 -0.70
CA LEU A 188 10.80 -3.77 0.01
C LEU A 188 11.89 -4.43 -0.85
N ILE A 189 11.58 -4.74 -2.11
CA ILE A 189 12.49 -5.45 -3.02
C ILE A 189 13.63 -4.55 -3.44
N VAL A 190 13.32 -3.37 -3.98
CA VAL A 190 14.29 -2.46 -4.59
C VAL A 190 15.15 -1.83 -3.51
N GLY A 191 14.54 -1.39 -2.40
CA GLY A 191 15.24 -0.84 -1.25
C GLY A 191 16.23 -1.85 -0.66
N GLY A 192 15.79 -3.08 -0.37
CA GLY A 192 16.66 -4.14 0.15
C GLY A 192 17.79 -4.53 -0.82
N THR A 193 17.48 -4.58 -2.11
CA THR A 193 18.43 -5.04 -3.14
C THR A 193 19.47 -4.01 -3.52
N MET A 194 19.09 -2.74 -3.63
CA MET A 194 19.98 -1.68 -4.10
C MET A 194 20.81 -1.06 -2.97
N ARG A 195 20.39 -1.19 -1.71
CA ARG A 195 21.12 -0.70 -0.54
C ARG A 195 22.63 -1.00 -0.55
N PRO A 196 23.10 -2.26 -0.72
CA PRO A 196 24.54 -2.54 -0.75
C PRO A 196 25.27 -1.91 -1.95
N ILE A 197 24.59 -1.77 -3.09
CA ILE A 197 25.15 -1.16 -4.30
C ILE A 197 25.30 0.35 -4.09
N THR A 198 24.24 1.01 -3.61
CA THR A 198 24.25 2.45 -3.36
C THR A 198 25.23 2.82 -2.27
N ASP A 199 25.36 2.01 -1.22
CA ASP A 199 26.34 2.20 -0.16
C ASP A 199 27.79 2.15 -0.73
N THR A 200 28.07 1.21 -1.64
CA THR A 200 29.39 1.10 -2.31
C THR A 200 29.67 2.28 -3.25
N LEU A 201 28.64 2.76 -3.95
CA LEU A 201 28.72 3.90 -4.87
C LEU A 201 28.64 5.26 -4.17
N ARG A 202 28.60 5.29 -2.83
CA ARG A 202 28.48 6.51 -2.00
C ARG A 202 27.24 7.35 -2.34
N ILE A 203 26.12 6.69 -2.65
CA ILE A 203 24.82 7.34 -2.80
C ILE A 203 24.15 7.36 -1.42
N SER A 204 23.60 8.49 -1.01
CA SER A 204 22.98 8.62 0.31
C SER A 204 21.73 7.75 0.45
N ARG A 205 21.40 7.35 1.69
CA ARG A 205 20.23 6.51 1.97
C ARG A 205 18.93 7.24 1.68
N GLU A 206 18.91 8.55 1.90
CA GLU A 206 17.81 9.45 1.60
C GLU A 206 17.58 9.53 0.10
N LYS A 207 18.65 9.60 -0.70
CA LYS A 207 18.54 9.60 -2.16
C LYS A 207 18.05 8.25 -2.69
N LEU A 208 18.50 7.13 -2.11
CA LEU A 208 17.96 5.81 -2.44
C LEU A 208 16.46 5.74 -2.13
N ALA A 209 16.05 6.13 -0.91
CA ALA A 209 14.65 6.13 -0.50
C ALA A 209 13.80 7.00 -1.43
N TYR A 210 14.27 8.20 -1.76
CA TYR A 210 13.59 9.08 -2.70
C TYR A 210 13.38 8.45 -4.08
N ILE A 211 14.41 7.80 -4.65
CA ILE A 211 14.29 7.16 -5.97
C ILE A 211 13.30 6.00 -5.92
N VAL A 212 13.40 5.14 -4.89
CA VAL A 212 12.52 3.99 -4.71
C VAL A 212 11.06 4.45 -4.61
N ASP A 213 10.79 5.40 -3.72
CA ASP A 213 9.47 5.97 -3.48
C ASP A 213 8.89 6.65 -4.73
N SER A 214 9.69 7.46 -5.43
CA SER A 214 9.29 8.12 -6.67
C SER A 214 8.97 7.15 -7.81
N THR A 215 9.45 5.91 -7.74
CA THR A 215 9.17 4.85 -8.73
C THR A 215 8.15 3.83 -8.25
N ALA A 216 7.67 3.94 -7.02
CA ALA A 216 6.69 3.02 -6.43
C ALA A 216 5.27 3.52 -6.74
N ALA A 217 4.72 4.41 -5.91
CA ALA A 217 3.35 4.88 -6.06
C ALA A 217 3.04 5.52 -7.44
N PRO A 218 3.87 6.44 -7.98
CA PRO A 218 3.54 7.09 -9.26
C PRO A 218 3.49 6.13 -10.45
N VAL A 219 4.34 5.10 -10.46
CA VAL A 219 4.36 4.11 -11.54
C VAL A 219 3.21 3.12 -11.35
N ALA A 220 2.90 2.75 -10.11
CA ALA A 220 1.79 1.86 -9.81
C ALA A 220 0.42 2.49 -10.17
N SER A 221 0.24 3.80 -9.98
CA SER A 221 -0.98 4.50 -10.41
C SER A 221 -1.12 4.63 -11.93
N LEU A 222 -0.01 4.65 -12.69
CA LEU A 222 -0.05 4.85 -14.15
C LEU A 222 -0.08 3.56 -14.97
N ALA A 223 0.35 2.44 -14.40
CA ALA A 223 0.43 1.17 -15.12
C ALA A 223 -0.93 0.46 -15.19
N PHE A 224 -1.19 -0.21 -16.33
CA PHE A 224 -2.51 -0.80 -16.63
C PHE A 224 -2.96 -1.94 -15.71
N VAL A 225 -2.04 -2.64 -15.04
CA VAL A 225 -2.35 -3.83 -14.24
C VAL A 225 -1.64 -3.72 -12.89
N THR A 226 -2.29 -3.03 -11.94
CA THR A 226 -1.76 -2.75 -10.60
C THR A 226 -2.88 -2.76 -9.55
N THR A 227 -2.52 -2.68 -8.28
CA THR A 227 -3.47 -2.51 -7.17
C THR A 227 -4.16 -1.14 -7.18
N TRP A 228 -3.45 -0.09 -7.60
CA TRP A 228 -3.95 1.28 -7.63
C TRP A 228 -5.01 1.52 -8.70
N ILE A 229 -4.84 0.95 -9.90
CA ILE A 229 -5.83 1.14 -10.97
C ILE A 229 -7.20 0.53 -10.61
N GLY A 230 -7.20 -0.60 -9.88
CA GLY A 230 -8.43 -1.22 -9.39
C GLY A 230 -9.16 -0.32 -8.39
N TYR A 231 -8.43 0.26 -7.43
CA TYR A 231 -8.96 1.22 -6.48
C TYR A 231 -9.50 2.47 -7.17
N GLU A 232 -8.75 3.06 -8.10
CA GLU A 232 -9.15 4.26 -8.84
C GLU A 232 -10.41 4.03 -9.69
N VAL A 233 -10.48 2.90 -10.40
CA VAL A 233 -11.68 2.54 -11.18
C VAL A 233 -12.87 2.29 -10.27
N GLY A 234 -12.66 1.65 -9.11
CA GLY A 234 -13.71 1.46 -8.10
C GLY A 234 -14.27 2.78 -7.58
N LEU A 235 -13.40 3.74 -7.25
CA LEU A 235 -13.81 5.09 -6.85
C LEU A 235 -14.56 5.85 -7.95
N ILE A 236 -14.14 5.71 -9.21
CA ILE A 236 -14.85 6.32 -10.33
C ILE A 236 -16.24 5.69 -10.49
N GLY A 237 -16.34 4.37 -10.33
CA GLY A 237 -17.61 3.65 -10.40
C GLY A 237 -18.61 4.10 -9.34
N THR A 238 -18.17 4.41 -8.11
CA THR A 238 -19.04 4.90 -7.03
C THR A 238 -19.35 6.39 -7.11
N ALA A 239 -18.59 7.15 -7.89
CA ALA A 239 -18.76 8.60 -8.03
C ALA A 239 -19.79 9.01 -9.10
N VAL A 240 -20.24 8.09 -9.95
CA VAL A 240 -21.19 8.34 -11.06
C VAL A 240 -22.51 7.64 -10.78
#